data_AF-A0AAD7MLW1-F1
#
_entry.id   AF-A0AAD7MLW1-F1
#
_cell.length_a   1.000
_cell.length_b   1.000
_cell.length_c   1.000
_cell.angle_alpha   90.00
_cell.angle_beta   90.00
_cell.angle_gamma   90.00
#
_symmetry.space_group_name_H-M   'P 1'
#
loop_
_entity.id
_entity.type
_entity.pdbx_description
1 polymer ?
#
loop_
_entity_poly.entity_id
_entity_poly.type
_entity_poly.pdbx_seq_one_letter_code
_entity_poly.pdbx_strand_id
1 'polypeptide(L)' 'CRCHACQDTVKKPKLDQHYNRCYSGFDCIDCSKTFNSPAEYKGHTQCISEAEKYEKSVYKGPK' A
#
# COMPACT_ATOMS: atom_id res chain seq x y z
N CYS A 1 4.26 -2.42 6.16
CA CYS A 1 4.62 -1.83 4.86
C CYS A 1 6.13 -1.92 4.69
N ARG A 2 6.60 -2.23 3.50
CA ARG A 2 8.03 -2.31 3.18
C ARG A 2 8.50 -0.97 2.62
N CYS A 3 9.65 -0.46 3.05
CA CYS A 3 10.26 0.74 2.48
C CYS A 3 11.09 0.40 1.25
N HIS A 4 11.00 1.21 0.19
CA HIS A 4 11.77 0.99 -1.04
C HIS A 4 13.25 1.40 -0.94
N ALA A 5 13.61 2.27 0.02
CA ALA A 5 14.98 2.74 0.18
C ALA A 5 15.85 1.80 1.03
N CYS A 6 15.29 1.24 2.10
CA CYS A 6 16.04 0.40 3.04
C CYS A 6 15.54 -1.04 3.11
N GLN A 7 14.53 -1.40 2.31
CA GLN A 7 13.87 -2.71 2.32
C GLN A 7 13.27 -3.14 3.67
N ASP A 8 13.22 -2.23 4.66
CA ASP A 8 12.77 -2.53 6.02
C ASP A 8 11.24 -2.63 6.09
N THR A 9 10.75 -3.50 6.98
CA THR A 9 9.31 -3.70 7.18
C THR A 9 8.83 -2.91 8.39
N VAL A 10 8.18 -1.79 8.11
CA VAL A 10 7.76 -0.81 9.10
C VAL A 10 6.25 -0.95 9.36
N LYS A 11 5.86 -0.84 10.64
CA LYS A 11 4.45 -0.82 11.07
C LYS A 11 3.85 0.57 10.81
N LYS A 12 2.56 0.63 10.47
CA LYS A 12 1.77 1.86 10.23
C LYS A 12 2.06 3.04 11.18
N PRO A 13 2.01 2.89 12.52
CA PRO A 13 2.24 4.02 13.43
C PRO A 13 3.66 4.61 13.34
N LYS A 14 4.63 3.86 12.80
CA LYS A 14 6.01 4.30 12.62
C LYS A 14 6.34 4.70 11.18
N LEU A 15 5.37 4.64 10.26
CA LEU A 15 5.60 4.96 8.85
C LEU A 15 5.91 6.45 8.66
N ASP A 16 5.21 7.32 9.38
CA ASP A 16 5.43 8.77 9.36
C ASP A 16 6.86 9.13 9.81
N GLN A 17 7.31 8.57 10.93
CA GLN A 17 8.68 8.74 11.42
C GLN A 17 9.72 8.17 10.42
N HIS A 18 9.44 7.01 9.83
CA HIS A 18 10.36 6.40 8.87
C HIS A 18 10.44 7.17 7.55
N TYR A 19 9.32 7.75 7.10
CA TYR A 19 9.27 8.59 5.89
C TYR A 19 10.18 9.80 6.04
N ASN A 20 10.21 10.43 7.22
CA ASN A 20 11.13 11.54 7.52
C ASN A 20 12.62 11.14 7.50
N ARG A 21 12.94 9.84 7.52
CA ARG A 21 14.32 9.34 7.44
C ARG A 21 14.69 8.92 6.02
N CYS A 22 13.80 8.21 5.33
CA CYS A 22 14.09 7.60 4.04
C CYS A 22 13.58 8.40 2.84
N TYR A 23 12.61 9.31 3.02
CA TYR A 23 12.00 10.11 1.96
C TYR A 23 11.62 9.29 0.71
N SER A 24 11.18 8.06 0.94
CA SER A 24 10.96 7.06 -0.11
C SER A 24 9.56 6.46 0.00
N GLY A 25 9.15 5.80 -1.08
CA GLY A 25 7.87 5.11 -1.14
C GLY A 25 7.82 3.88 -0.24
N PHE A 26 6.60 3.46 0.06
CA PHE A 26 6.32 2.23 0.80
C PHE A 26 5.36 1.34 0.05
N ASP A 27 5.57 0.03 0.15
CA ASP A 27 4.66 -0.95 -0.41
C ASP A 27 3.91 -1.66 0.72
N CYS A 28 2.59 -1.72 0.57
CA CYS A 28 1.79 -2.60 1.40
C CYS A 28 2.04 -4.03 0.96
N ILE A 29 2.72 -4.81 1.78
CA ILE A 29 2.95 -6.25 1.55
C ILE A 29 1.67 -7.08 1.59
N ASP A 30 0.58 -6.53 2.12
CA ASP A 30 -0.69 -7.24 2.30
C ASP A 30 -1.63 -7.07 1.09
N CYS A 31 -1.62 -5.90 0.44
CA CYS A 31 -2.45 -5.60 -0.74
C CYS A 31 -1.64 -5.18 -1.97
N SER A 32 -0.31 -5.30 -1.92
CA SER A 32 0.64 -4.87 -2.96
C SER A 32 0.45 -3.42 -3.45
N LYS A 33 -0.14 -2.55 -2.62
CA LYS A 33 -0.34 -1.13 -2.96
C LYS A 33 0.93 -0.34 -2.65
N THR A 34 1.46 0.35 -3.66
CA THR A 34 2.57 1.29 -3.51
C THR A 34 2.06 2.66 -3.06
N PHE A 35 2.74 3.25 -2.08
CA PHE A 35 2.48 4.57 -1.52
C PHE A 35 3.68 5.47 -1.77
N ASN A 36 3.53 6.48 -2.61
CA ASN A 36 4.58 7.45 -2.91
C ASN A 36 4.51 8.70 -2.01
N SER A 37 3.43 8.85 -1.25
CA SER A 37 3.20 10.04 -0.42
C SER A 37 2.68 9.68 0.98
N PRO A 38 2.96 10.52 1.99
CA PRO A 38 2.45 10.35 3.35
C PRO A 38 0.92 10.40 3.48
N ALA A 39 0.25 11.08 2.55
CA ALA A 39 -1.21 11.12 2.52
C ALA A 39 -1.81 9.75 2.18
N GLU A 40 -1.22 9.02 1.22
CA GLU A 40 -1.74 7.74 0.72
C GLU A 40 -1.74 6.65 1.81
N TYR A 41 -0.63 6.48 2.53
CA TYR A 41 -0.55 5.43 3.56
C TYR A 41 -1.25 5.81 4.88
N LYS A 42 -1.41 7.12 5.17
CA LYS A 42 -2.19 7.59 6.34
C LYS A 42 -3.68 7.25 6.19
N GLY A 43 -4.22 7.41 4.98
CA GLY A 43 -5.61 7.04 4.66
C GLY A 43 -5.82 5.54 4.48
N HIS A 44 -4.74 4.77 4.27
CA HIS A 44 -4.82 3.32 4.07
C HIS A 44 -5.01 2.57 5.39
N THR A 45 -6.20 2.62 6.00
CA THR A 45 -6.50 1.93 7.27
C THR A 45 -6.92 0.48 7.08
N GLN A 46 -7.56 0.16 5.96
CA GLN A 46 -8.02 -1.17 5.58
C GLN A 46 -7.30 -1.64 4.32
N CYS A 47 -6.58 -2.75 4.41
CA CYS A 47 -6.09 -3.44 3.23
C CYS A 47 -7.29 -4.13 2.60
N ILE A 48 -7.89 -3.52 1.59
CA ILE A 48 -8.76 -4.26 0.67
C ILE A 48 -7.85 -5.29 -0.02
N SER A 49 -8.01 -6.55 0.36
CA SER A 49 -7.34 -7.65 -0.33
C SER A 49 -7.74 -7.61 -1.80
N GLU A 50 -6.81 -7.99 -2.68
CA GLU A 50 -7.01 -8.02 -4.13
C GLU A 50 -8.31 -8.74 -4.56
N ALA A 51 -8.80 -9.68 -3.72
CA ALA A 51 -10.10 -10.34 -3.84
C ALA A 51 -11.28 -9.36 -4.02
N GLU A 52 -11.40 -8.31 -3.18
CA GLU A 52 -12.52 -7.35 -3.28
C GLU A 52 -12.42 -6.43 -4.50
N LYS A 53 -11.21 -6.29 -5.06
CA LYS A 53 -10.97 -5.46 -6.26
C LYS A 53 -11.28 -6.24 -7.54
N TYR A 54 -11.00 -7.55 -7.59
CA TYR A 54 -11.26 -8.40 -8.75
C TYR A 54 -12.72 -8.88 -8.86
N GLU A 55 -13.49 -8.88 -7.76
CA GLU A 55 -14.93 -9.22 -7.80
C GLU A 55 -15.80 -8.16 -8.51
N LYS A 56 -15.28 -6.95 -8.74
CA LYS A 56 -15.94 -5.92 -9.59
C LYS A 56 -15.48 -5.93 -11.05
N SER A 57 -14.56 -6.82 -11.42
CA SER A 57 -14.17 -7.08 -12.81
C SER A 57 -14.91 -8.29 -13.40
N VAL A 58 -16.00 -8.75 -12.77
CA VAL A 58 -17.01 -9.58 -13.44
C VAL A 58 -17.93 -8.66 -14.24
N TYR A 59 -17.46 -8.14 -15.37
CA TYR A 59 -18.37 -7.68 -16.43
C TYR A 59 -17.83 -7.97 -17.84
N LYS A 60 -18.20 -9.18 -18.28
CA LYS A 60 -18.77 -9.55 -19.58
C LYS A 60 -18.29 -8.80 -20.83
N GLY A 61 -17.43 -9.45 -21.61
CA GLY A 61 -17.58 -9.44 -23.06
C GLY A 61 -18.58 -10.54 -23.47
N PRO A 62 -19.68 -10.24 -24.18
CA PRO A 62 -20.50 -11.27 -24.81
C PRO A 62 -19.72 -11.97 -25.95
N LYS A 63 -20.18 -13.21 -26.20
CA LYS A 63 -19.81 -14.16 -27.26
C LYS A 63 -19.37 -13.56 -28.59
#